data_AF-A0A1S3XAB3-F1
#
_entry.id   AF-A0A1S3XAB3-F1
#
_cell.length_a   1.000
_cell.length_b   1.000
_cell.length_c   1.000
_cell.angle_alpha   90.00
_cell.angle_beta   90.00
_cell.angle_gamma   90.00
#
_symmetry.space_group_name_H-M   'P 1'
#
loop_
_entity.id
_entity.type
_entity.pdbx_description
1 polymer ?
#
loop_
_entity_poly.entity_id
_entity_poly.type
_entity_poly.pdbx_seq_one_letter_code
_entity_poly.pdbx_strand_id
1 'polypeptide(L)'
;MGPSDSGKSTLLDAIAGRLGSNTRQSGDILINGRKQRPAYGTSAYVTQDDTLIATLTVKEAVYYSAELQLPNSMPKLKKKEIADMTIKEMGLQDAMETRIGGWSGKGISGGQKRRVSICVELLTRPKLLFLDEPTSGLDSAASYYVMQRIARQCQGRTIIASIHQPGAEVFGLFHSLCLLSSGRTVYFGPASAATEFFALSGFPCPTLQNPSDHFLRTINSDFDQDDLEEGSTRSKPTEEVINILIKSYKASEKSEAVESQVADICKQEGEVLEKRSQADFTTQSLVLTKRSFVNMSRDLGYYWLRLAVNVTLALGVGTIYYHVGFSIASIQARGSMIMFVSSFITFMAIGGFPSFVEDMKQQLEKLKTGTSAATKTAIN
;
A
#
# COMPACT_ATOMS: atom_id res chain seq x y z
N MET A 1 6.46 -4.50 -15.28
CA MET A 1 5.43 -3.89 -16.15
C MET A 1 4.69 -4.99 -16.89
N GLY A 2 3.50 -4.70 -17.40
CA GLY A 2 2.65 -5.67 -18.09
C GLY A 2 1.20 -5.19 -18.17
N PRO A 3 0.39 -5.69 -19.13
CA PRO A 3 -1.02 -5.35 -19.29
C PRO A 3 -1.86 -5.59 -18.03
N SER A 4 -3.11 -5.15 -18.03
CA SER A 4 -4.08 -5.56 -17.01
C SER A 4 -4.11 -7.09 -16.88
N ASP A 5 -4.30 -7.60 -15.67
CA ASP A 5 -4.37 -9.04 -15.39
C ASP A 5 -3.18 -9.92 -15.82
N SER A 6 -2.04 -9.31 -16.15
CA SER A 6 -0.79 -10.03 -16.44
C SER A 6 -0.15 -10.74 -15.24
N GLY A 7 -0.67 -10.53 -14.02
CA GLY A 7 -0.16 -11.13 -12.79
C GLY A 7 0.92 -10.32 -12.06
N LYS A 8 1.07 -9.02 -12.35
CA LYS A 8 2.07 -8.13 -11.71
C LYS A 8 1.95 -8.10 -10.18
N SER A 9 0.79 -7.73 -9.66
CA SER A 9 0.55 -7.62 -8.22
C SER A 9 0.60 -9.00 -7.57
N THR A 10 0.11 -10.05 -8.23
CA THR A 10 0.24 -11.44 -7.77
C THR A 10 1.69 -11.89 -7.63
N LEU A 11 2.56 -11.57 -8.60
CA LEU A 11 3.99 -11.85 -8.50
C LEU A 11 4.63 -11.05 -7.37
N LEU A 12 4.27 -9.77 -7.23
CA LEU A 12 4.79 -8.91 -6.17
C LEU A 12 4.40 -9.42 -4.78
N ASP A 13 3.13 -9.81 -4.59
CA ASP A 13 2.62 -10.45 -3.37
C ASP A 13 3.29 -11.80 -3.10
N ALA A 14 3.58 -12.60 -4.13
CA ALA A 14 4.31 -13.85 -4.01
C ALA A 14 5.72 -13.64 -3.46
N ILE A 15 6.47 -12.71 -4.06
CA ILE A 15 7.85 -12.40 -3.65
C ILE A 15 7.87 -11.75 -2.26
N ALA A 16 6.86 -10.95 -1.93
CA ALA A 16 6.70 -10.36 -0.60
C ALA A 16 6.22 -11.36 0.47
N GLY A 17 5.88 -12.60 0.11
CA GLY A 17 5.40 -13.62 1.04
C GLY A 17 3.98 -13.39 1.56
N ARG A 18 3.14 -12.70 0.77
CA ARG A 18 1.78 -12.26 1.12
C ARG A 18 0.65 -13.09 0.50
N LEU A 19 0.98 -14.08 -0.32
CA LEU A 19 -0.02 -14.98 -0.89
C LEU A 19 -0.86 -15.66 0.21
N GLY A 20 -2.15 -15.78 -0.05
CA GLY A 20 -3.09 -16.43 0.86
C GLY A 20 -2.75 -17.92 1.03
N SER A 21 -3.16 -18.49 2.16
CA SER A 21 -2.97 -19.92 2.48
C SER A 21 -3.58 -20.87 1.45
N ASN A 22 -4.57 -20.39 0.68
CA ASN A 22 -5.30 -21.17 -0.30
C ASN A 22 -4.64 -21.16 -1.69
N THR A 23 -3.52 -20.44 -1.86
CA THR A 23 -2.81 -20.34 -3.13
C THR A 23 -1.71 -21.38 -3.21
N ARG A 24 -1.69 -22.16 -4.30
CA ARG A 24 -0.60 -23.11 -4.57
C ARG A 24 0.59 -22.35 -5.16
N GLN A 25 1.74 -22.46 -4.52
CA GLN A 25 3.01 -21.92 -4.99
C GLN A 25 3.94 -23.05 -5.43
N SER A 26 4.62 -22.87 -6.57
CA SER A 26 5.72 -23.71 -7.04
C SER A 26 6.98 -22.88 -7.25
N GLY A 27 8.15 -23.52 -7.12
CA GLY A 27 9.45 -22.85 -7.19
C GLY A 27 9.94 -22.32 -5.84
N ASP A 28 11.13 -21.75 -5.86
CA ASP A 28 11.83 -21.25 -4.68
C ASP A 28 12.07 -19.75 -4.77
N ILE A 29 11.84 -19.04 -3.67
CA ILE A 29 12.21 -17.63 -3.50
C ILE A 29 13.42 -17.58 -2.58
N LEU A 30 14.50 -17.02 -3.09
CA LEU A 30 15.78 -16.92 -2.40
C LEU A 30 16.11 -15.45 -2.15
N ILE A 31 16.54 -15.15 -0.93
CA ILE A 31 17.03 -13.83 -0.52
C ILE A 31 18.48 -14.03 -0.11
N ASN A 32 19.41 -13.33 -0.78
CA ASN A 32 20.85 -13.52 -0.59
C ASN A 32 21.28 -15.00 -0.72
N GLY A 33 20.67 -15.75 -1.65
CA GLY A 33 20.95 -17.18 -1.87
C GLY A 33 20.29 -18.14 -0.87
N ARG A 34 19.58 -17.62 0.15
CA ARG A 34 18.92 -18.44 1.17
C ARG A 34 17.41 -18.48 0.97
N LYS A 35 16.79 -19.65 1.18
CA LYS A 35 15.33 -19.80 1.17
C LYS A 35 14.75 -19.17 2.44
N GLN A 36 14.43 -17.88 2.37
CA GLN A 36 13.94 -17.08 3.48
C GLN A 36 12.69 -16.32 3.08
N ARG A 37 11.67 -16.33 3.94
CA ARG A 37 10.51 -15.43 3.78
C ARG A 37 10.92 -14.00 4.17
N PRO A 38 10.50 -12.96 3.44
CA PRO A 38 10.73 -11.58 3.84
C PRO A 38 10.26 -11.35 5.29
N ALA A 39 11.16 -10.84 6.12
CA ALA A 39 10.92 -10.64 7.54
C ALA A 39 10.52 -9.18 7.84
N TYR A 40 9.67 -8.99 8.85
CA TYR A 40 9.24 -7.67 9.29
C TYR A 40 10.42 -6.74 9.60
N GLY A 41 10.32 -5.49 9.14
CA GLY A 41 11.30 -4.42 9.33
C GLY A 41 12.55 -4.54 8.45
N THR A 42 12.68 -5.65 7.73
CA THR A 42 13.73 -5.84 6.73
C THR A 42 13.18 -5.76 5.32
N SER A 43 11.91 -6.16 5.14
CA SER A 43 11.10 -5.82 3.97
C SER A 43 9.94 -4.90 4.35
N ALA A 44 9.53 -4.02 3.43
CA ALA A 44 8.31 -3.24 3.52
C ALA A 44 7.50 -3.32 2.23
N TYR A 45 6.17 -3.18 2.34
CA TYR A 45 5.24 -3.30 1.22
C TYR A 45 4.27 -2.13 1.20
N VAL A 46 4.27 -1.36 0.12
CA VAL A 46 3.31 -0.29 -0.13
C VAL A 46 2.23 -0.80 -1.07
N THR A 47 0.99 -0.85 -0.60
CA THR A 47 -0.18 -1.25 -1.39
C THR A 47 -0.57 -0.19 -2.42
N GLN A 48 -1.39 -0.54 -3.40
CA GLN A 48 -1.96 0.42 -4.36
C GLN A 48 -2.80 1.49 -3.64
N ASP A 49 -3.68 1.08 -2.73
CA ASP A 49 -4.50 2.00 -1.94
C ASP A 49 -3.72 2.59 -0.75
N ASP A 50 -3.84 3.91 -0.58
CA ASP A 50 -3.23 4.64 0.53
C ASP A 50 -4.15 4.64 1.77
N THR A 51 -3.75 3.90 2.80
CA THR A 51 -4.56 3.68 4.03
C THR A 51 -4.24 4.69 5.12
N LEU A 52 -4.36 5.97 4.77
CA LEU A 52 -4.03 7.09 5.64
C LEU A 52 -5.26 7.65 6.35
N ILE A 53 -5.12 7.96 7.65
CA ILE A 53 -6.20 8.57 8.44
C ILE A 53 -6.33 10.05 8.04
N ALA A 54 -7.44 10.40 7.40
CA ALA A 54 -7.66 11.72 6.80
C ALA A 54 -7.60 12.91 7.79
N THR A 55 -7.96 12.68 9.06
CA THR A 55 -7.99 13.73 10.11
C THR A 55 -6.62 14.11 10.66
N LEU A 56 -5.61 13.25 10.44
CA LEU A 56 -4.25 13.48 10.90
C LEU A 56 -3.50 14.40 9.96
N THR A 57 -2.52 15.12 10.50
CA THR A 57 -1.51 15.82 9.71
C THR A 57 -0.46 14.84 9.19
N VAL A 58 0.28 15.25 8.16
CA VAL A 58 1.42 14.47 7.63
C VAL A 58 2.40 14.10 8.75
N LYS A 59 2.78 15.09 9.57
CA LYS A 59 3.68 14.90 10.70
C LYS A 59 3.14 13.90 11.71
N GLU A 60 1.87 14.03 12.11
CA GLU A 60 1.25 13.10 13.06
C GLU A 60 1.20 11.67 12.51
N ALA A 61 0.82 11.49 11.24
CA ALA A 61 0.75 10.16 10.63
C ALA A 61 2.11 9.46 10.61
N VAL A 62 3.18 10.20 10.24
CA VAL A 62 4.54 9.64 10.22
C VAL A 62 5.05 9.41 11.65
N TYR A 63 4.83 10.33 12.59
CA TYR A 63 5.30 10.17 13.97
C TYR A 63 4.62 9.02 14.70
N TYR A 64 3.30 8.89 14.59
CA TYR A 64 2.59 7.75 15.16
C TYR A 64 3.08 6.43 14.54
N SER A 65 3.35 6.41 13.24
CA SER A 65 3.91 5.22 12.59
C SER A 65 5.32 4.90 13.08
N ALA A 66 6.15 5.93 13.30
CA ALA A 66 7.51 5.75 13.83
C ALA A 66 7.48 5.19 15.26
N GLU A 67 6.57 5.68 16.11
CA GLU A 67 6.41 5.16 17.48
C GLU A 67 5.97 3.69 17.50
N LEU A 68 5.11 3.27 16.56
CA LEU A 68 4.58 1.91 16.46
C LEU A 68 5.55 0.90 15.83
N GLN A 69 6.27 1.32 14.78
CA GLN A 69 7.12 0.43 13.98
C GLN A 69 8.56 0.32 14.52
N LEU A 70 9.07 1.37 15.16
CA LEU A 70 10.45 1.37 15.69
C LEU A 70 10.51 0.75 17.09
N PRO A 71 11.61 0.05 17.42
CA PRO A 71 11.73 -0.70 18.67
C PRO A 71 11.70 0.21 19.91
N ASN A 72 11.24 -0.34 21.03
CA ASN A 72 11.16 0.40 22.31
C ASN A 72 12.52 0.73 22.93
N SER A 73 13.57 -0.02 22.59
CA SER A 73 14.95 0.30 22.96
C SER A 73 15.43 1.64 22.38
N MET A 74 14.75 2.16 21.35
CA MET A 74 15.08 3.44 20.74
C MET A 74 14.39 4.62 21.47
N PRO A 75 15.14 5.65 21.92
CA PRO A 75 14.58 6.84 22.53
C PRO A 75 13.58 7.57 21.62
N LYS A 76 12.54 8.17 22.20
CA LYS A 76 11.52 8.93 21.45
C LYS A 76 12.10 10.04 20.59
N LEU A 77 13.12 10.74 21.09
CA LEU A 77 13.82 11.79 20.32
C LEU A 77 14.44 11.22 19.04
N LYS A 78 15.10 10.06 19.12
CA LYS A 78 15.69 9.38 17.96
C LYS A 78 14.63 8.86 16.98
N LYS A 79 13.49 8.35 17.48
CA LYS A 79 12.35 7.97 16.62
C LYS A 79 11.83 9.18 15.84
N LYS A 80 11.73 10.34 16.50
CA LYS A 80 11.31 11.60 15.89
C LYS A 80 12.31 12.11 14.85
N GLU A 81 13.60 12.06 15.15
CA GLU A 81 14.66 12.43 14.19
C GLU A 81 14.61 11.56 12.93
N ILE A 82 14.41 10.24 13.07
CA ILE A 82 14.22 9.35 11.92
C ILE A 82 13.00 9.76 11.10
N ALA A 83 11.88 10.04 11.76
CA ALA A 83 10.67 10.50 11.07
C ALA A 83 10.89 11.82 10.31
N ASP A 84 11.53 12.81 10.95
CA ASP A 84 11.84 14.10 10.33
C ASP A 84 12.79 13.94 9.13
N MET A 85 13.80 13.07 9.25
CA MET A 85 14.68 12.72 8.14
C MET A 85 13.91 12.10 6.98
N THR A 86 13.04 11.12 7.24
CA THR A 86 12.28 10.43 6.18
C THR A 86 11.27 11.35 5.50
N ILE A 87 10.65 12.27 6.25
CA ILE A 87 9.80 13.35 5.69
C ILE A 87 10.61 14.23 4.73
N LYS A 88 11.82 14.61 5.14
CA LYS A 88 12.74 15.42 4.34
C LYS A 88 13.18 14.70 3.06
N GLU A 89 13.53 13.42 3.16
CA GLU A 89 13.93 12.56 2.04
C GLU A 89 12.82 12.48 0.98
N MET A 90 11.56 12.38 1.43
CA MET A 90 10.39 12.33 0.56
C MET A 90 9.88 13.70 0.10
N GLY A 91 10.51 14.81 0.52
CA GLY A 91 10.14 16.16 0.07
C GLY A 91 8.77 16.62 0.59
N LEU A 92 8.44 16.30 1.84
CA LEU A 92 7.13 16.57 2.47
C LEU A 92 7.17 17.69 3.53
N GLN A 93 8.27 18.44 3.64
CA GLN A 93 8.49 19.46 4.67
C GLN A 93 7.39 20.53 4.69
N ASP A 94 7.02 21.04 3.52
CA ASP A 94 6.02 22.12 3.39
C ASP A 94 4.61 21.66 3.79
N ALA A 95 4.35 20.35 3.76
CA ALA A 95 3.06 19.76 4.06
C ALA A 95 2.98 19.16 5.48
N MET A 96 4.02 19.28 6.31
CA MET A 96 4.10 18.60 7.62
C MET A 96 2.89 18.86 8.52
N GLU A 97 2.48 20.12 8.64
CA GLU A 97 1.36 20.54 9.50
C GLU A 97 0.01 20.52 8.77
N THR A 98 -0.01 20.10 7.50
CA THR A 98 -1.24 20.03 6.69
C THR A 98 -1.94 18.69 6.94
N ARG A 99 -3.27 18.73 7.07
CA ARG A 99 -4.10 17.51 7.19
C ARG A 99 -4.06 16.69 5.92
N ILE A 100 -4.02 15.37 6.06
CA ILE A 100 -4.02 14.44 4.93
C ILE A 100 -5.28 14.65 4.08
N GLY A 101 -6.43 14.84 4.74
CA GLY A 101 -7.71 15.10 4.09
C GLY A 101 -8.25 13.88 3.36
N GLY A 102 -9.56 13.88 3.18
CA GLY A 102 -10.31 12.74 2.66
C GLY A 102 -11.59 13.23 2.00
N TRP A 103 -12.62 12.38 1.98
CA TRP A 103 -13.91 12.73 1.40
C TRP A 103 -14.53 13.99 2.01
N SER A 104 -14.36 14.16 3.33
CA SER A 104 -15.02 15.23 4.11
C SER A 104 -14.25 16.55 4.18
N GLY A 105 -13.08 16.69 3.54
CA GLY A 105 -12.32 17.95 3.61
C GLY A 105 -11.05 18.00 2.77
N LYS A 106 -10.73 19.20 2.27
CA LYS A 106 -9.53 19.49 1.49
C LYS A 106 -8.27 19.18 2.31
N GLY A 107 -7.34 18.47 1.71
CA GLY A 107 -6.05 18.12 2.32
C GLY A 107 -4.91 18.18 1.30
N ILE A 108 -3.90 17.33 1.51
CA ILE A 108 -2.72 17.24 0.65
C ILE A 108 -3.08 16.64 -0.73
N SER A 109 -2.23 16.92 -1.73
CA SER A 109 -2.44 16.40 -3.10
C SER A 109 -2.26 14.87 -3.16
N GLY A 110 -2.79 14.22 -4.21
CA GLY A 110 -2.64 12.77 -4.41
C GLY A 110 -1.17 12.33 -4.38
N GLY A 111 -0.29 13.04 -5.08
CA GLY A 111 1.15 12.75 -5.07
C GLY A 111 1.82 12.99 -3.71
N GLN A 112 1.27 13.88 -2.87
CA GLN A 112 1.72 14.02 -1.47
C GLN A 112 1.22 12.85 -0.62
N LYS A 113 -0.06 12.43 -0.74
CA LYS A 113 -0.60 11.25 -0.04
C LYS A 113 0.23 10.01 -0.34
N ARG A 114 0.56 9.80 -1.61
CA ARG A 114 1.37 8.66 -2.04
C ARG A 114 2.76 8.67 -1.41
N ARG A 115 3.40 9.84 -1.38
CA ARG A 115 4.71 10.00 -0.71
C ARG A 115 4.63 9.79 0.80
N VAL A 116 3.52 10.15 1.46
CA VAL A 116 3.30 9.87 2.89
C VAL A 116 3.15 8.37 3.13
N SER A 117 2.40 7.67 2.28
CA SER A 117 2.24 6.20 2.33
C SER A 117 3.60 5.49 2.25
N ILE A 118 4.43 5.88 1.27
CA ILE A 118 5.80 5.36 1.14
C ILE A 118 6.69 5.79 2.32
N CYS A 119 6.55 7.04 2.79
CA CYS A 119 7.31 7.57 3.93
C CYS A 119 7.11 6.72 5.19
N VAL A 120 5.87 6.31 5.47
CA VAL A 120 5.53 5.43 6.60
C VAL A 120 6.26 4.10 6.51
N GLU A 121 6.29 3.46 5.35
CA GLU A 121 6.98 2.17 5.16
C GLU A 121 8.52 2.31 5.21
N LEU A 122 9.06 3.47 4.83
CA LEU A 122 10.50 3.77 4.87
C LEU A 122 11.06 4.01 6.28
N LEU A 123 10.21 4.25 7.29
CA LEU A 123 10.63 4.50 8.67
C LEU A 123 11.46 3.35 9.24
N THR A 124 11.12 2.11 8.88
CA THR A 124 11.86 0.91 9.29
C THR A 124 13.20 0.76 8.58
N ARG A 125 13.55 1.63 7.62
CA ARG A 125 14.74 1.53 6.75
C ARG A 125 14.91 0.10 6.19
N PRO A 126 13.92 -0.40 5.43
CA PRO A 126 13.94 -1.75 4.90
C PRO A 126 15.06 -1.92 3.88
N LYS A 127 15.66 -3.12 3.81
CA LYS A 127 16.60 -3.50 2.74
C LYS A 127 15.85 -3.89 1.45
N LEU A 128 14.61 -4.38 1.58
CA LEU A 128 13.73 -4.75 0.47
C LEU A 128 12.46 -3.89 0.51
N LEU A 129 12.16 -3.14 -0.54
CA LEU A 129 10.94 -2.34 -0.65
C LEU A 129 10.10 -2.80 -1.84
N PHE A 130 8.87 -3.20 -1.57
CA PHE A 130 7.88 -3.58 -2.58
C PHE A 130 6.87 -2.45 -2.75
N LEU A 131 6.61 -2.06 -4.00
CA LEU A 131 5.71 -0.96 -4.35
C LEU A 131 4.68 -1.45 -5.35
N ASP A 132 3.41 -1.54 -4.95
CA ASP A 132 2.33 -1.94 -5.84
C ASP A 132 1.69 -0.70 -6.48
N GLU A 133 1.94 -0.51 -7.77
CA GLU A 133 1.48 0.63 -8.57
C GLU A 133 1.70 2.00 -7.89
N PRO A 134 2.97 2.41 -7.65
CA PRO A 134 3.29 3.65 -6.95
C PRO A 134 2.82 4.92 -7.68
N THR A 135 2.55 4.85 -8.99
CA THR A 135 2.15 5.98 -9.83
C THR A 135 0.66 5.99 -10.19
N SER A 136 -0.14 5.05 -9.67
CA SER A 136 -1.57 4.98 -9.98
C SER A 136 -2.32 6.21 -9.45
N GLY A 137 -3.22 6.76 -10.25
CA GLY A 137 -4.03 7.95 -9.89
C GLY A 137 -3.24 9.27 -9.80
N LEU A 138 -1.98 9.31 -10.27
CA LEU A 138 -1.15 10.50 -10.31
C LEU A 138 -1.00 11.04 -11.73
N ASP A 139 -0.85 12.35 -11.86
CA ASP A 139 -0.42 12.99 -13.10
C ASP A 139 1.07 12.69 -13.39
N SER A 140 1.51 12.95 -14.62
CA SER A 140 2.88 12.64 -15.07
C SER A 140 3.96 13.32 -14.22
N ALA A 141 3.76 14.59 -13.85
CA ALA A 141 4.73 15.36 -13.08
C ALA A 141 4.81 14.84 -11.63
N ALA A 142 3.66 14.60 -10.98
CA ALA A 142 3.65 14.00 -9.65
C ALA A 142 4.28 12.59 -9.64
N SER A 143 3.96 11.76 -10.64
CA SER A 143 4.52 10.42 -10.82
C SER A 143 6.04 10.45 -10.92
N TYR A 144 6.59 11.31 -11.78
CA TYR A 144 8.03 11.49 -11.91
C TYR A 144 8.66 11.91 -10.59
N TYR A 145 8.07 12.88 -9.89
CA TYR A 145 8.61 13.36 -8.63
C TYR A 145 8.61 12.27 -7.54
N VAL A 146 7.54 11.48 -7.43
CA VAL A 146 7.48 10.33 -6.50
C VAL A 146 8.56 9.31 -6.85
N MET A 147 8.66 8.90 -8.11
CA MET A 147 9.62 7.89 -8.56
C MET A 147 11.07 8.36 -8.45
N GLN A 148 11.35 9.64 -8.71
CA GLN A 148 12.68 10.22 -8.52
C GLN A 148 13.12 10.15 -7.05
N ARG A 149 12.21 10.40 -6.10
CA ARG A 149 12.50 10.30 -4.67
C ARG A 149 12.77 8.85 -4.26
N ILE A 150 11.98 7.90 -4.77
CA ILE A 150 12.19 6.47 -4.56
C ILE A 150 13.55 6.03 -5.15
N ALA A 151 13.87 6.43 -6.38
CA ALA A 151 15.12 6.06 -7.05
C ALA A 151 16.36 6.55 -6.28
N ARG A 152 16.29 7.73 -5.64
CA ARG A 152 17.35 8.23 -4.75
C ARG A 152 17.54 7.37 -3.50
N GLN A 153 16.53 6.61 -3.09
CA GLN A 153 16.57 5.69 -1.93
C GLN A 153 17.09 4.29 -2.30
N CYS A 154 17.44 4.02 -3.57
CA CYS A 154 17.97 2.72 -4.00
C CYS A 154 19.37 2.41 -3.45
N GLN A 155 20.12 3.39 -2.92
CA GLN A 155 21.46 3.14 -2.39
C GLN A 155 21.40 2.21 -1.17
N GLY A 156 21.91 0.98 -1.34
CA GLY A 156 21.90 -0.05 -0.29
C GLY A 156 20.53 -0.71 -0.04
N ARG A 157 19.58 -0.57 -0.97
CA ARG A 157 18.24 -1.17 -0.89
C ARG A 157 17.79 -1.72 -2.24
N THR A 158 17.12 -2.86 -2.24
CA THR A 158 16.45 -3.39 -3.43
C THR A 158 15.01 -2.90 -3.45
N ILE A 159 14.63 -2.19 -4.50
CA ILE A 159 13.27 -1.68 -4.69
C ILE A 159 12.64 -2.40 -5.87
N ILE A 160 11.48 -3.01 -5.65
CA ILE A 160 10.71 -3.72 -6.69
C ILE A 160 9.36 -3.03 -6.80
N ALA A 161 9.03 -2.54 -7.98
CA ALA A 161 7.78 -1.84 -8.25
C ALA A 161 6.98 -2.50 -9.38
N SER A 162 5.69 -2.70 -9.17
CA SER A 162 4.74 -2.97 -10.26
C SER A 162 4.29 -1.61 -10.82
N ILE A 163 4.39 -1.42 -12.15
CA ILE A 163 3.91 -0.19 -12.81
C ILE A 163 3.17 -0.62 -14.06
N HIS A 164 1.96 -0.09 -14.25
CA HIS A 164 1.11 -0.39 -15.41
C HIS A 164 1.66 0.28 -16.67
N GLN A 165 1.74 1.61 -16.70
CA GLN A 165 2.23 2.40 -17.84
C GLN A 165 3.03 3.62 -17.37
N PRO A 166 4.37 3.54 -17.29
CA PRO A 166 5.21 4.67 -16.91
C PRO A 166 5.35 5.67 -18.07
N GLY A 167 5.40 6.96 -17.76
CA GLY A 167 5.87 7.96 -18.72
C GLY A 167 7.36 7.77 -19.04
N ALA A 168 7.82 8.32 -20.17
CA ALA A 168 9.20 8.17 -20.65
C ALA A 168 10.26 8.58 -19.60
N GLU A 169 10.02 9.68 -18.87
CA GLU A 169 10.93 10.15 -17.81
C GLU A 169 11.01 9.17 -16.64
N VAL A 170 9.89 8.54 -16.28
CA VAL A 170 9.84 7.53 -15.21
C VAL A 170 10.53 6.25 -15.67
N PHE A 171 10.30 5.84 -16.93
CA PHE A 171 10.94 4.66 -17.52
C PHE A 171 12.47 4.78 -17.52
N GLY A 172 12.99 5.98 -17.80
CA GLY A 172 14.42 6.28 -17.74
C GLY A 172 15.07 6.13 -16.35
N LEU A 173 14.30 6.00 -15.27
CA LEU A 173 14.82 5.79 -13.92
C LEU A 173 15.04 4.31 -13.57
N PHE A 174 14.60 3.37 -14.41
CA PHE A 174 14.67 1.93 -14.10
C PHE A 174 16.02 1.31 -14.45
N HIS A 175 16.62 0.60 -13.49
CA HIS A 175 17.81 -0.21 -13.74
C HIS A 175 17.46 -1.50 -14.48
N SER A 176 16.38 -2.17 -14.05
CA SER A 176 15.95 -3.46 -14.59
C SER A 176 14.46 -3.44 -14.89
N LEU A 177 14.07 -4.17 -15.93
CA LEU A 177 12.70 -4.30 -16.41
C LEU A 177 12.31 -5.78 -16.40
N CYS A 178 11.17 -6.07 -15.77
CA CYS A 178 10.46 -7.34 -15.91
C CYS A 178 9.15 -7.09 -16.66
N LEU A 179 8.96 -7.74 -17.80
CA LEU A 179 7.72 -7.70 -18.59
C LEU A 179 6.94 -9.00 -18.39
N LEU A 180 5.69 -8.87 -17.96
CA LEU A 180 4.76 -9.97 -17.79
C LEU A 180 3.58 -9.84 -18.75
N SER A 181 3.14 -10.96 -19.30
CA SER A 181 1.88 -11.07 -20.05
C SER A 181 1.24 -12.44 -19.76
N SER A 182 -0.04 -12.43 -19.37
CA SER A 182 -0.82 -13.61 -18.97
C SER A 182 -0.08 -14.58 -18.03
N GLY A 183 0.58 -14.06 -16.99
CA GLY A 183 1.35 -14.83 -16.01
C GLY A 183 2.71 -15.37 -16.50
N ARG A 184 3.13 -15.04 -17.73
CA ARG A 184 4.40 -15.48 -18.33
C ARG A 184 5.38 -14.32 -18.42
N THR A 185 6.66 -14.61 -18.20
CA THR A 185 7.74 -13.62 -18.36
C THR A 185 8.12 -13.50 -19.83
N VAL A 186 7.93 -12.30 -20.38
CA VAL A 186 8.28 -11.97 -21.77
C VAL A 186 9.71 -11.47 -21.87
N TYR A 187 10.16 -10.69 -20.88
CA TYR A 187 11.52 -10.17 -20.82
C TYR A 187 11.91 -9.90 -19.37
N PHE A 188 13.16 -10.21 -19.02
CA PHE A 188 13.77 -9.77 -17.78
C PHE A 188 15.23 -9.38 -18.01
N GLY A 189 15.64 -8.20 -17.56
CA GLY A 189 17.01 -7.70 -17.76
C GLY A 189 17.11 -6.19 -17.61
N PRO A 190 18.22 -5.56 -18.04
CA PRO A 190 18.38 -4.12 -18.02
C PRO A 190 17.28 -3.41 -18.84
N ALA A 191 16.76 -2.29 -18.33
CA ALA A 191 15.70 -1.54 -19.02
C ALA A 191 16.17 -0.94 -20.35
N SER A 192 17.42 -0.48 -20.41
CA SER A 192 18.05 0.07 -21.62
C SER A 192 18.19 -0.96 -22.74
N ALA A 193 18.36 -2.24 -22.41
CA ALA A 193 18.55 -3.32 -23.37
C ALA A 193 17.22 -3.94 -23.86
N ALA A 194 16.08 -3.45 -23.37
CA ALA A 194 14.77 -3.96 -23.77
C ALA A 194 14.42 -3.57 -25.21
N THR A 195 14.73 -2.33 -25.62
CA THR A 195 14.45 -1.85 -26.98
C THR A 195 15.17 -2.67 -28.05
N GLU A 196 16.45 -3.00 -27.80
CA GLU A 196 17.25 -3.87 -28.66
C GLU A 196 16.69 -5.29 -28.75
N PHE A 197 16.26 -5.87 -27.61
CA PHE A 197 15.64 -7.20 -27.59
C PHE A 197 14.37 -7.28 -28.45
N PHE A 198 13.52 -6.26 -28.36
CA PHE A 198 12.30 -6.17 -29.18
C PHE A 198 12.63 -6.00 -30.67
N ALA A 199 13.65 -5.20 -31.01
CA ALA A 199 14.11 -5.04 -32.38
C ALA A 199 14.65 -6.35 -32.99
N LEU A 200 15.48 -7.09 -32.25
CA LEU A 200 16.02 -8.39 -32.67
C LEU A 200 14.93 -9.46 -32.81
N SER A 201 13.86 -9.36 -32.02
CA SER A 201 12.71 -10.26 -32.10
C SER A 201 11.73 -9.90 -33.23
N GLY A 202 12.02 -8.86 -34.03
CA GLY A 202 11.20 -8.44 -35.17
C GLY A 202 10.15 -7.37 -34.86
N PHE A 203 10.18 -6.76 -33.68
CA PHE A 203 9.21 -5.76 -33.21
C PHE A 203 9.90 -4.45 -32.78
N PRO A 204 10.61 -3.75 -33.68
CA PRO A 204 11.37 -2.54 -33.34
C PRO A 204 10.46 -1.43 -32.81
N CYS A 205 10.95 -0.68 -31.82
CA CYS A 205 10.24 0.48 -31.28
C CYS A 205 10.28 1.64 -32.28
N PRO A 206 9.16 2.31 -32.58
CA PRO A 206 9.15 3.53 -33.40
C PRO A 206 9.96 4.65 -32.76
N THR A 207 10.61 5.49 -33.58
CA THR A 207 11.56 6.53 -33.13
C THR A 207 10.94 7.66 -32.32
N LEU A 208 9.64 7.93 -32.49
CA LEU A 208 8.92 9.00 -31.79
C LEU A 208 7.94 8.47 -30.72
N GLN A 209 8.00 7.17 -30.42
CA GLN A 209 7.13 6.56 -29.43
C GLN A 209 7.89 6.23 -28.15
N ASN A 210 7.22 6.39 -27.01
CA ASN A 210 7.74 5.96 -25.73
C ASN A 210 7.93 4.42 -25.72
N PRO A 211 9.13 3.89 -25.42
CA PRO A 211 9.39 2.46 -25.40
C PRO A 211 8.44 1.66 -24.51
N SER A 212 8.07 2.20 -23.35
CA SER A 212 7.15 1.52 -22.44
C SER A 212 5.77 1.28 -23.05
N ASP A 213 5.27 2.26 -23.81
CA ASP A 213 3.95 2.17 -24.45
C ASP A 213 3.99 1.16 -25.60
N HIS A 214 5.08 1.16 -26.39
CA HIS A 214 5.30 0.16 -27.44
C HIS A 214 5.36 -1.26 -26.88
N PHE A 215 6.11 -1.49 -25.80
CA PHE A 215 6.20 -2.82 -25.18
C PHE A 215 4.84 -3.31 -24.71
N LEU A 216 4.07 -2.45 -24.02
CA LEU A 216 2.75 -2.82 -23.49
C LEU A 216 1.76 -3.14 -24.60
N ARG A 217 1.72 -2.31 -25.65
CA ARG A 217 0.85 -2.55 -26.81
C ARG A 217 1.20 -3.86 -27.51
N THR A 218 2.48 -4.19 -27.64
CA THR A 218 2.95 -5.42 -28.30
C THR A 218 2.60 -6.69 -27.51
N ILE A 219 2.42 -6.60 -26.19
CA ILE A 219 2.18 -7.76 -25.32
C ILE A 219 0.76 -7.82 -24.75
N ASN A 220 -0.14 -6.95 -25.23
CA ASN A 220 -1.52 -6.85 -24.76
C ASN A 220 -2.49 -7.50 -25.76
N SER A 221 -3.06 -8.64 -25.38
CA SER A 221 -4.02 -9.41 -26.18
C SER A 221 -5.45 -8.86 -26.15
N ASP A 222 -5.76 -7.93 -25.24
CA ASP A 222 -7.15 -7.54 -24.94
C ASP A 222 -7.79 -6.76 -26.09
N PHE A 223 -6.99 -6.16 -26.98
CA PHE A 223 -7.46 -5.32 -28.09
C PHE A 223 -7.45 -6.01 -29.45
N ASP A 224 -7.10 -7.31 -29.51
CA ASP A 224 -7.07 -8.08 -30.77
C ASP A 224 -8.47 -8.22 -31.42
N GLN A 225 -9.56 -8.01 -30.66
CA GLN A 225 -10.93 -8.08 -31.17
C GLN A 225 -11.38 -6.79 -31.89
N ASP A 226 -10.87 -5.62 -31.47
CA ASP A 226 -11.29 -4.33 -32.04
C ASP A 226 -10.60 -4.06 -33.40
N ASP A 227 -9.36 -4.56 -33.59
CA ASP A 227 -8.58 -4.43 -34.84
C ASP A 227 -9.14 -5.29 -35.99
N LEU A 228 -10.13 -6.17 -35.75
CA LEU A 228 -10.80 -6.95 -36.80
C LEU A 228 -11.86 -6.14 -37.58
N GLU A 229 -12.35 -5.02 -37.04
CA GLU A 229 -13.36 -4.17 -37.71
C GLU A 229 -12.73 -3.08 -38.61
N GLU A 230 -11.51 -2.63 -38.36
CA GLU A 230 -10.80 -1.66 -39.19
C GLU A 230 -9.74 -2.35 -40.06
N GLY A 231 -10.10 -2.62 -41.32
CA GLY A 231 -9.33 -3.41 -42.29
C GLY A 231 -7.90 -2.95 -42.62
N SER A 232 -6.96 -3.11 -41.68
CA SER A 232 -5.53 -2.88 -41.86
C SER A 232 -4.75 -4.19 -41.78
N THR A 233 -4.21 -4.59 -42.93
CA THR A 233 -3.02 -5.43 -43.17
C THR A 233 -2.48 -6.31 -42.02
N ARG A 234 -2.75 -7.63 -42.09
CA ARG A 234 -1.91 -8.75 -41.60
C ARG A 234 -1.12 -8.51 -40.30
N SER A 235 -1.77 -8.08 -39.23
CA SER A 235 -1.15 -8.20 -37.90
C SER A 235 -1.26 -9.66 -37.45
N LYS A 236 -0.13 -10.27 -37.03
CA LYS A 236 -0.17 -11.59 -36.38
C LYS A 236 -0.98 -11.47 -35.08
N PRO A 237 -1.76 -12.48 -34.68
CA PRO A 237 -2.47 -12.45 -33.40
C PRO A 237 -1.46 -12.20 -32.27
N THR A 238 -1.82 -11.35 -31.31
CA THR A 238 -0.88 -10.89 -30.26
C THR A 238 -0.39 -12.06 -29.41
N GLU A 239 -1.17 -13.14 -29.28
CA GLU A 239 -0.70 -14.38 -28.66
C GLU A 239 0.50 -15.02 -29.39
N GLU A 240 0.53 -14.98 -30.73
CA GLU A 240 1.67 -15.49 -31.50
C GLU A 240 2.90 -14.63 -31.26
N VAL A 241 2.72 -13.30 -31.21
CA VAL A 241 3.78 -12.34 -30.87
C VAL A 241 4.36 -12.60 -29.49
N ILE A 242 3.51 -12.76 -28.47
CA ILE A 242 3.94 -13.09 -27.10
C ILE A 242 4.71 -14.41 -27.08
N ASN A 243 4.25 -15.44 -27.80
CA ASN A 243 4.94 -16.72 -27.87
C ASN A 243 6.30 -16.64 -28.56
N ILE A 244 6.43 -15.82 -29.61
CA ILE A 244 7.71 -15.55 -30.28
C ILE A 244 8.67 -14.87 -29.30
N LEU A 245 8.22 -13.83 -28.59
CA LEU A 245 9.03 -13.09 -27.62
C LEU A 245 9.48 -13.97 -26.44
N ILE A 246 8.61 -14.83 -25.92
CA ILE A 246 8.98 -15.77 -24.85
C ILE A 246 10.03 -16.76 -25.33
N LYS A 247 9.89 -17.29 -26.55
CA LYS A 247 10.88 -18.21 -27.13
C LYS A 247 12.21 -17.51 -27.39
N SER A 248 12.19 -16.29 -27.94
CA SER A 248 13.41 -15.52 -28.19
C SER A 248 14.11 -15.15 -26.88
N TYR A 249 13.37 -14.79 -25.84
CA TYR A 249 13.95 -14.50 -24.52
C TYR A 249 14.63 -15.74 -23.93
N LYS A 250 13.96 -16.90 -23.91
CA LYS A 250 14.54 -18.16 -23.40
C LYS A 250 15.77 -18.62 -24.18
N ALA A 251 15.85 -18.32 -25.47
CA ALA A 251 17.00 -18.63 -26.31
C ALA A 251 18.09 -17.55 -26.27
N SER A 252 17.85 -16.42 -25.60
CA SER A 252 18.79 -15.30 -25.57
C SER A 252 19.86 -15.46 -24.50
N GLU A 253 21.04 -14.91 -24.77
CA GLU A 253 22.16 -14.80 -23.82
C GLU A 253 21.75 -14.11 -22.51
N LYS A 254 20.73 -13.24 -22.54
CA LYS A 254 20.22 -12.52 -21.36
C LYS A 254 19.57 -13.48 -20.36
N SER A 255 18.80 -14.47 -20.82
CA SER A 255 18.19 -15.46 -19.92
C SER A 255 19.27 -16.33 -19.28
N GLU A 256 20.25 -16.77 -20.06
CA GLU A 256 21.37 -17.58 -19.57
C GLU A 256 22.24 -16.81 -18.57
N ALA A 257 22.52 -15.52 -18.82
CA ALA A 257 23.24 -14.67 -17.88
C ALA A 257 22.50 -14.50 -16.55
N VAL A 258 21.18 -14.34 -16.57
CA VAL A 258 20.36 -14.27 -15.36
C VAL A 258 20.38 -15.60 -14.61
N GLU A 259 20.23 -16.72 -15.30
CA GLU A 259 20.29 -18.05 -14.68
C GLU A 259 21.65 -18.32 -14.04
N SER A 260 22.75 -17.94 -14.70
CA SER A 260 24.10 -18.03 -14.14
C SER A 260 24.25 -17.15 -12.89
N GLN A 261 23.78 -15.90 -12.92
CA GLN A 261 23.84 -15.01 -11.75
C GLN A 261 23.03 -15.58 -10.57
N VAL A 262 21.84 -16.11 -10.83
CA VAL A 262 21.02 -16.75 -9.79
C VAL A 262 21.78 -17.96 -9.21
N ALA A 263 22.35 -18.81 -10.06
CA ALA A 263 23.12 -19.97 -9.62
C ALA A 263 24.34 -19.58 -8.76
N ASP A 264 25.01 -18.48 -9.08
CA ASP A 264 26.15 -18.00 -8.30
C ASP A 264 25.74 -17.39 -6.96
N ILE A 265 24.64 -16.64 -6.92
CA ILE A 265 24.06 -16.11 -5.68
C ILE A 265 23.63 -17.25 -4.75
N CYS A 266 23.06 -18.33 -5.30
CA CYS A 266 22.70 -19.53 -4.54
C CYS A 266 23.91 -20.18 -3.85
N LYS A 267 25.09 -20.14 -4.47
CA LYS A 267 26.32 -20.73 -3.90
C LYS A 267 26.93 -19.88 -2.78
N GLN A 268 26.75 -18.56 -2.83
CA GLN A 268 27.43 -17.63 -1.92
C GLN A 268 26.80 -17.53 -0.52
N GLU A 269 25.58 -18.05 -0.32
CA GLU A 269 24.82 -18.00 0.96
C GLU A 269 25.05 -16.72 1.78
N GLY A 270 24.69 -15.56 1.22
CA GLY A 270 24.94 -14.25 1.82
C GLY A 270 24.25 -13.99 3.17
N GLU A 271 24.38 -12.75 3.67
CA GLU A 271 23.90 -12.36 5.00
C GLU A 271 22.41 -12.69 5.22
N VAL A 272 22.12 -13.28 6.40
CA VAL A 272 20.75 -13.48 6.86
C VAL A 272 20.12 -12.13 7.20
N LEU A 273 18.94 -11.91 6.65
CA LEU A 273 18.15 -10.72 6.97
C LEU A 273 17.48 -10.91 8.34
N GLU A 274 18.07 -10.35 9.39
CA GLU A 274 17.50 -10.43 10.74
C GLU A 274 16.15 -9.72 10.83
N LYS A 275 15.25 -10.29 11.63
CA LYS A 275 13.95 -9.69 11.93
C LYS A 275 14.14 -8.52 12.88
N ARG A 276 13.63 -7.34 12.53
CA ARG A 276 13.65 -6.20 13.46
C ARG A 276 12.53 -6.31 14.49
N SER A 277 12.80 -5.80 15.69
CA SER A 277 11.81 -5.73 16.77
C SER A 277 10.85 -4.54 16.58
N GLN A 278 9.60 -4.75 16.97
CA GLN A 278 8.53 -3.74 17.00
C GLN A 278 8.45 -3.08 18.38
N ALA A 279 7.60 -2.06 18.51
CA ALA A 279 7.18 -1.58 19.82
C ALA A 279 6.38 -2.66 20.58
N ASP A 280 6.50 -2.69 21.91
CA ASP A 280 5.74 -3.62 22.75
C ASP A 280 4.25 -3.31 22.74
N PHE A 281 3.43 -4.32 23.05
CA PHE A 281 1.97 -4.22 23.07
C PHE A 281 1.45 -3.04 23.92
N THR A 282 2.05 -2.78 25.08
CA THR A 282 1.67 -1.67 25.96
C THR A 282 1.91 -0.31 25.32
N THR A 283 3.04 -0.16 24.62
CA THR A 283 3.38 1.06 23.90
C THR A 283 2.46 1.23 22.70
N GLN A 284 2.21 0.15 21.96
CA GLN A 284 1.29 0.18 20.82
C GLN A 284 -0.12 0.55 21.26
N SER A 285 -0.64 -0.06 22.33
CA SER A 285 -1.96 0.27 22.88
C SER A 285 -2.04 1.75 23.26
N LEU A 286 -1.08 2.28 24.02
CA LEU A 286 -1.07 3.68 24.44
C LEU A 286 -1.00 4.66 23.24
N VAL A 287 -0.16 4.37 22.25
CA VAL A 287 -0.01 5.20 21.05
C VAL A 287 -1.26 5.14 20.18
N LEU A 288 -1.86 3.96 20.00
CA LEU A 288 -3.10 3.78 19.26
C LEU A 288 -4.27 4.48 19.93
N THR A 289 -4.40 4.40 21.27
CA THR A 289 -5.42 5.12 22.03
C THR A 289 -5.26 6.63 21.88
N LYS A 290 -4.04 7.15 22.00
CA LYS A 290 -3.76 8.57 21.79
C LYS A 290 -4.12 9.02 20.37
N ARG A 291 -3.73 8.24 19.35
CA ARG A 291 -4.06 8.51 17.94
C ARG A 291 -5.57 8.50 17.71
N SER A 292 -6.27 7.51 18.28
CA SER A 292 -7.72 7.37 18.18
C SER A 292 -8.43 8.55 18.86
N PHE A 293 -7.97 9.00 20.03
CA PHE A 293 -8.53 10.17 20.70
C PHE A 293 -8.39 11.46 19.86
N VAL A 294 -7.23 11.66 19.22
CA VAL A 294 -7.02 12.80 18.30
C VAL A 294 -7.92 12.69 17.07
N ASN A 295 -8.07 11.50 16.49
CA ASN A 295 -9.00 11.26 15.38
C ASN A 295 -10.44 11.61 15.78
N MET A 296 -10.89 11.07 16.92
CA MET A 296 -12.24 11.25 17.46
C MET A 296 -12.57 12.72 17.78
N SER A 297 -11.62 13.47 18.35
CA SER A 297 -11.84 14.88 18.67
C SER A 297 -11.94 15.79 17.44
N ARG A 298 -11.27 15.43 16.34
CA ARG A 298 -11.22 16.21 15.10
C ARG A 298 -12.30 15.83 14.09
N ASP A 299 -12.90 14.65 14.23
CA ASP A 299 -14.08 14.27 13.47
C ASP A 299 -15.34 14.91 14.09
N LEU A 300 -15.55 16.18 13.71
CA LEU A 300 -16.69 17.01 14.10
C LEU A 300 -18.03 16.45 13.60
N GLY A 301 -18.03 15.67 12.52
CA GLY A 301 -19.27 15.19 11.92
C GLY A 301 -19.90 14.08 12.74
N TYR A 302 -19.14 13.00 12.97
CA TYR A 302 -19.73 11.79 13.53
C TYR A 302 -19.85 11.82 15.06
N TYR A 303 -18.77 12.15 15.78
CA TYR A 303 -18.73 12.04 17.24
C TYR A 303 -19.44 13.18 17.95
N TRP A 304 -19.25 14.41 17.49
CA TRP A 304 -19.86 15.59 18.11
C TRP A 304 -21.37 15.66 17.84
N LEU A 305 -21.83 15.28 16.64
CA LEU A 305 -23.26 15.15 16.35
C LEU A 305 -23.90 14.10 17.27
N ARG A 306 -23.24 12.96 17.44
CA ARG A 306 -23.73 11.90 18.34
C ARG A 306 -23.79 12.39 19.79
N LEU A 307 -22.79 13.14 20.26
CA LEU A 307 -22.81 13.75 21.59
C LEU A 307 -23.99 14.73 21.73
N ALA A 308 -24.20 15.61 20.75
CA ALA A 308 -25.30 16.59 20.74
C ALA A 308 -26.69 15.94 20.73
N VAL A 309 -26.87 14.87 19.96
CA VAL A 309 -28.12 14.09 19.93
C VAL A 309 -28.39 13.45 21.29
N ASN A 310 -27.37 12.85 21.92
CA ASN A 310 -27.50 12.24 23.25
C ASN A 310 -27.82 13.29 24.32
N VAL A 311 -27.18 14.46 24.29
CA VAL A 311 -27.45 15.55 25.23
C VAL A 311 -28.88 16.09 25.06
N THR A 312 -29.30 16.35 23.82
CA THR A 312 -30.67 16.82 23.52
C THR A 312 -31.72 15.83 24.00
N LEU A 313 -31.50 14.52 23.77
CA LEU A 313 -32.43 13.51 24.25
C LEU A 313 -32.40 13.38 25.78
N ALA A 314 -31.22 13.42 26.40
CA ALA A 314 -31.11 13.38 27.86
C ALA A 314 -31.86 14.54 28.51
N LEU A 315 -31.79 15.74 27.92
CA LEU A 315 -32.59 16.90 28.34
C LEU A 315 -34.08 16.66 28.11
N GLY A 316 -34.49 16.10 26.96
CA GLY A 316 -35.90 15.79 26.66
C GLY A 316 -36.52 14.74 27.60
N VAL A 317 -35.81 13.65 27.88
CA VAL A 317 -36.23 12.65 28.88
C VAL A 317 -36.21 13.26 30.27
N GLY A 318 -35.17 14.04 30.59
CA GLY A 318 -35.04 14.72 31.87
C GLY A 318 -36.18 15.68 32.17
N THR A 319 -36.69 16.40 31.16
CA THR A 319 -37.85 17.31 31.32
C THR A 319 -39.17 16.56 31.43
N ILE A 320 -39.38 15.48 30.64
CA ILE A 320 -40.61 14.67 30.69
C ILE A 320 -40.79 14.01 32.07
N TYR A 321 -39.70 13.50 32.65
CA TYR A 321 -39.71 12.83 33.96
C TYR A 321 -39.27 13.75 35.11
N TYR A 322 -39.31 15.06 34.90
CA TYR A 322 -39.04 16.04 35.95
C TYR A 322 -40.20 16.03 36.98
N HIS A 323 -39.89 15.95 38.27
CA HIS A 323 -40.87 15.88 39.36
C HIS A 323 -41.82 14.66 39.37
N VAL A 324 -41.33 13.47 39.04
CA VAL A 324 -42.07 12.23 39.32
C VAL A 324 -42.19 12.05 40.85
N GLY A 325 -43.41 12.17 41.39
CA GLY A 325 -43.70 12.05 42.83
C GLY A 325 -43.43 10.65 43.42
N PHE A 326 -44.06 10.35 44.56
CA PHE A 326 -43.88 9.07 45.29
C PHE A 326 -45.14 8.17 45.29
N SER A 327 -46.05 8.36 44.34
CA SER A 327 -47.29 7.56 44.24
C SER A 327 -47.05 6.18 43.58
N ILE A 328 -48.01 5.27 43.66
CA ILE A 328 -47.91 3.97 42.95
C ILE A 328 -47.79 4.16 41.42
N ALA A 329 -48.49 5.15 40.85
CA ALA A 329 -48.34 5.54 39.45
C ALA A 329 -46.92 6.05 39.11
N SER A 330 -46.22 6.64 40.08
CA SER A 330 -44.83 7.09 39.92
C SER A 330 -43.85 5.93 39.74
N ILE A 331 -44.14 4.76 40.31
CA ILE A 331 -43.33 3.55 40.15
C ILE A 331 -43.40 3.07 38.70
N GLN A 332 -44.60 3.06 38.10
CA GLN A 332 -44.78 2.72 36.69
C GLN A 332 -44.05 3.70 35.77
N ALA A 333 -44.13 5.02 36.04
CA ALA A 333 -43.42 6.04 35.27
C ALA A 333 -41.88 5.87 35.32
N ARG A 334 -41.33 5.54 36.50
CA ARG A 334 -39.89 5.24 36.65
C ARG A 334 -39.49 3.96 35.90
N GLY A 335 -40.34 2.93 35.92
CA GLY A 335 -40.14 1.71 35.13
C GLY A 335 -40.07 2.00 33.63
N SER A 336 -41.02 2.79 33.11
CA SER A 336 -41.03 3.22 31.70
C SER A 336 -39.80 4.03 31.32
N MET A 337 -39.32 4.92 32.20
CA MET A 337 -38.09 5.69 31.99
C MET A 337 -36.87 4.78 31.85
N ILE A 338 -36.68 3.82 32.77
CA ILE A 338 -35.53 2.89 32.73
C ILE A 338 -35.57 2.04 31.46
N MET A 339 -36.75 1.52 31.10
CA MET A 339 -36.93 0.75 29.86
C MET A 339 -36.59 1.58 28.63
N PHE A 340 -37.07 2.82 28.56
CA PHE A 340 -36.77 3.74 27.45
C PHE A 340 -35.26 4.01 27.33
N VAL A 341 -34.60 4.33 28.44
CA VAL A 341 -33.15 4.59 28.46
C VAL A 341 -32.36 3.35 28.04
N SER A 342 -32.72 2.17 28.54
CA SER A 342 -32.07 0.90 28.16
C SER A 342 -32.22 0.59 26.67
N SER A 343 -33.45 0.70 26.14
CA SER A 343 -33.71 0.49 24.70
C SER A 343 -32.98 1.51 23.83
N PHE A 344 -32.95 2.77 24.25
CA PHE A 344 -32.28 3.83 23.51
C PHE A 344 -30.76 3.67 23.47
N ILE A 345 -30.12 3.36 24.61
CA ILE A 345 -28.67 3.08 24.66
C ILE A 345 -28.33 1.90 23.73
N THR A 346 -29.17 0.86 23.70
CA THR A 346 -28.97 -0.30 22.81
C THR A 346 -29.04 0.11 21.34
N PHE A 347 -30.05 0.90 20.94
CA PHE A 347 -30.16 1.39 19.57
C PHE A 347 -28.99 2.30 19.18
N MET A 348 -28.58 3.18 20.09
CA MET A 348 -27.42 4.05 19.87
C MET A 348 -26.13 3.27 19.74
N ALA A 349 -25.95 2.16 20.46
CA ALA A 349 -24.76 1.32 20.33
C ALA A 349 -24.60 0.77 18.89
N ILE A 350 -25.70 0.40 18.24
CA ILE A 350 -25.72 -0.07 16.83
C ILE A 350 -25.22 1.03 15.88
N GLY A 351 -25.55 2.30 16.15
CA GLY A 351 -25.05 3.44 15.36
C GLY A 351 -23.52 3.59 15.36
N GLY A 352 -22.82 2.95 16.31
CA GLY A 352 -21.35 2.84 16.38
C GLY A 352 -20.72 1.96 15.29
N PHE A 353 -21.50 1.08 14.69
CA PHE A 353 -21.01 -0.01 13.85
C PHE A 353 -20.30 0.45 12.57
N PRO A 354 -20.82 1.43 11.79
CA PRO A 354 -20.15 1.87 10.56
C PRO A 354 -18.74 2.41 10.79
N SER A 355 -18.53 3.22 11.83
CA SER A 355 -17.20 3.75 12.17
C SER A 355 -16.24 2.63 12.59
N PHE A 356 -16.74 1.62 13.32
CA PHE A 356 -15.94 0.45 13.66
C PHE A 356 -15.54 -0.37 12.42
N VAL A 357 -16.44 -0.52 11.44
CA VAL A 357 -16.15 -1.23 10.19
C VAL A 357 -15.07 -0.51 9.37
N GLU A 358 -15.12 0.82 9.29
CA GLU A 358 -14.07 1.61 8.62
C GLU A 358 -12.71 1.45 9.28
N ASP A 359 -12.63 1.57 10.61
CA ASP A 359 -11.41 1.36 11.36
C ASP A 359 -10.90 -0.09 11.22
N MET A 360 -11.80 -1.08 11.26
CA MET A 360 -11.46 -2.48 11.07
C MET A 360 -10.87 -2.73 9.68
N LYS A 361 -11.43 -2.11 8.63
CA LYS A 361 -10.89 -2.21 7.26
C LYS A 361 -9.45 -1.68 7.21
N GLN A 362 -9.20 -0.50 7.78
CA GLN A 362 -7.85 0.08 7.84
C GLN A 362 -6.86 -0.80 8.62
N GLN A 363 -7.30 -1.43 9.71
CA GLN A 363 -6.46 -2.34 10.48
C GLN A 363 -6.15 -3.63 9.73
N LEU A 364 -7.13 -4.16 8.99
CA LEU A 364 -6.99 -5.37 8.19
C LEU A 364 -6.02 -5.15 7.02
N GLU A 365 -6.02 -3.96 6.42
CA GLU A 365 -5.02 -3.57 5.42
C GLU A 365 -3.61 -3.44 6.02
N LYS A 366 -3.47 -2.87 7.21
CA LYS A 366 -2.17 -2.80 7.93
C LYS A 366 -1.64 -4.17 8.37
N LEU A 367 -2.54 -5.09 8.70
CA LEU A 367 -2.19 -6.49 8.94
C LEU A 367 -1.60 -7.13 7.69
N LYS A 368 -2.17 -6.84 6.50
CA LYS A 368 -1.62 -7.31 5.24
C LYS A 368 -0.21 -6.72 5.01
N THR A 369 0.02 -5.42 5.25
CA THR A 369 1.36 -4.79 5.10
C THR A 369 2.41 -5.28 6.10
N GLY A 370 2.05 -6.16 7.03
CA GLY A 370 2.98 -6.73 8.01
C GLY A 370 3.37 -5.74 9.11
N THR A 371 2.79 -4.54 9.13
CA THR A 371 3.16 -3.45 10.06
C THR A 371 2.69 -3.64 11.50
N SER A 372 1.92 -4.70 11.79
CA SER A 372 1.47 -5.01 13.14
C SER A 372 1.48 -6.51 13.41
N ALA A 373 2.44 -6.99 14.20
CA ALA A 373 2.30 -8.28 14.87
C ALA A 373 1.29 -8.19 16.03
N ALA A 374 1.01 -6.98 16.53
CA ALA A 374 0.13 -6.70 17.67
C ALA A 374 -1.32 -7.17 17.45
N THR A 375 -1.80 -7.12 16.21
CA THR A 375 -3.19 -7.45 15.91
C THR A 375 -3.41 -8.95 15.68
N LYS A 376 -2.33 -9.75 15.50
CA LYS A 376 -2.44 -11.22 15.49
C LYS A 376 -2.80 -11.78 16.87
N THR A 377 -2.44 -11.09 17.94
CA THR A 377 -2.75 -11.51 19.32
C THR A 377 -4.14 -11.07 19.79
N ALA A 378 -4.76 -10.11 19.11
CA ALA A 378 -6.09 -9.58 19.50
C ALA A 378 -7.26 -10.29 18.80
N ILE A 379 -6.98 -11.12 17.79
CA ILE A 379 -7.98 -11.83 16.98
C ILE A 379 -7.93 -13.36 17.24
N ASN A 380 -6.98 -13.83 18.05
CA ASN A 380 -6.95 -15.22 18.53
C ASN A 380 -7.41 -15.32 19.98
#